data_AF-A0A966ZB30-F1
#
_entry.id   AF-A0A966ZB30-F1
#
_cell.length_a   1.000
_cell.length_b   1.000
_cell.length_c   1.000
_cell.angle_alpha   90.00
_cell.angle_beta   90.00
_cell.angle_gamma   90.00
#
_symmetry.space_group_name_H-M   'P 1'
#
loop_
_entity.id
_entity.type
_entity.pdbx_description
1 polymer ?
#
loop_
_entity_poly.entity_id
_entity_poly.type
_entity_poly.pdbx_seq_one_letter_code
_entity_poly.pdbx_strand_id
1 'polypeptide(L)'
;MTTQLFEDLDRLTASPNPAAALHHLTATLLESGEYGLAFESRLMGKRHELGLPLIQSDQITRDDYQQAVMAIARDTGQLFLAAGNLARAWPYFRAIGETQPIEDAIAALPNEGDVEQVIGIAFQEGVHPLKGLELILANQGMCRAITAFGMTAVQKDREKCIALLARHLYNEIVPRMSETIRTHEGTAHEGNTQATTNLLELMQGRDWLFGEWDYYVDTSHLLSVVPYGIELKDPEALACIHELCEYGKHLAPQFQSAGVPPFENQFEAYGHYIQALRGIDTEAHLDYFRQQVANADPDVAGDAPGRTLTRLLIALGRPEEALSAVLDHVFEDAPWGQPVPTALQLCYQTGNFSKMQDLARERGDALSYIAAAILNRT
;
A
#
# COMPACT_ATOMS: atom_id res chain seq x y z
N MET A 1 -15.11 18.44 -35.96
CA MET A 1 -15.49 19.87 -36.03
C MET A 1 -16.05 20.16 -37.41
N THR A 2 -17.10 20.97 -37.50
CA THR A 2 -17.88 21.21 -38.73
C THR A 2 -17.45 22.49 -39.43
N THR A 3 -17.62 22.55 -40.76
CA THR A 3 -17.39 23.76 -41.58
C THR A 3 -18.17 24.97 -41.06
N GLN A 4 -19.39 24.73 -40.55
CA GLN A 4 -20.25 25.75 -39.94
C GLN A 4 -19.59 26.50 -38.77
N LEU A 5 -18.82 25.81 -37.93
CA LEU A 5 -18.16 26.45 -36.79
C LEU A 5 -17.13 27.48 -37.26
N PHE A 6 -16.36 27.16 -38.30
CA PHE A 6 -15.37 28.11 -38.84
C PHE A 6 -16.03 29.33 -39.48
N GLU A 7 -17.15 29.15 -40.19
CA GLU A 7 -17.91 30.27 -40.78
C GLU A 7 -18.49 31.20 -39.70
N ASP A 8 -18.96 30.65 -38.58
CA ASP A 8 -19.48 31.43 -37.46
C ASP A 8 -18.34 32.15 -36.71
N LEU A 9 -17.16 31.52 -36.56
CA LEU A 9 -15.96 32.16 -36.01
C LEU A 9 -15.45 33.29 -36.90
N ASP A 10 -15.41 33.12 -38.23
CA ASP A 10 -15.03 34.16 -39.18
C ASP A 10 -15.98 35.37 -39.08
N ARG A 11 -17.29 35.11 -38.96
CA ARG A 11 -18.30 36.18 -38.78
C ARG A 11 -18.11 36.93 -37.46
N LEU A 12 -17.84 36.23 -36.37
CA LEU A 12 -17.68 36.82 -35.04
C LEU A 12 -16.37 37.60 -34.90
N THR A 13 -15.28 37.10 -35.50
CA THR A 13 -13.98 37.79 -35.51
C THR A 13 -13.99 39.05 -36.36
N ALA A 14 -14.82 39.10 -37.41
CA ALA A 14 -15.06 40.31 -38.20
C ALA A 14 -15.95 41.36 -37.50
N SER A 15 -16.51 41.06 -36.34
CA SER A 15 -17.36 41.98 -35.57
C SER A 15 -16.54 42.96 -34.70
N PRO A 16 -17.16 44.05 -34.18
CA PRO A 16 -16.49 44.98 -33.27
C PRO A 16 -16.00 44.37 -31.95
N ASN A 17 -16.44 43.15 -31.59
CA ASN A 17 -15.96 42.41 -30.43
C ASN A 17 -15.44 41.02 -30.83
N PRO A 18 -14.19 40.93 -31.35
CA PRO A 18 -13.60 39.66 -31.77
C PRO A 18 -13.47 38.63 -30.64
N ALA A 19 -13.41 39.07 -29.36
CA ALA A 19 -13.36 38.19 -28.20
C ALA A 19 -14.63 37.33 -28.06
N ALA A 20 -15.76 37.75 -28.63
CA ALA A 20 -16.98 36.96 -28.68
C ALA A 20 -16.79 35.62 -29.41
N ALA A 21 -15.84 35.53 -30.35
CA ALA A 21 -15.51 34.28 -31.03
C ALA A 21 -14.93 33.23 -30.07
N LEU A 22 -14.14 33.64 -29.07
CA LEU A 22 -13.56 32.72 -28.07
C LEU A 22 -14.63 32.14 -27.15
N HIS A 23 -15.60 32.97 -26.74
CA HIS A 23 -16.74 32.50 -25.96
C HIS A 23 -17.61 31.52 -26.74
N HIS A 24 -17.86 31.81 -28.02
CA HIS A 24 -18.61 30.91 -28.90
C HIS A 24 -17.89 29.57 -29.09
N LEU A 25 -16.58 29.59 -29.38
CA LEU A 25 -15.76 28.39 -29.49
C LEU A 25 -15.80 27.55 -28.21
N THR A 26 -15.60 28.18 -27.06
CA THR A 26 -15.65 27.50 -25.76
C THR A 26 -17.02 26.85 -25.54
N ALA A 27 -18.12 27.58 -25.80
CA ALA A 27 -19.47 27.05 -25.65
C ALA A 27 -19.70 25.81 -26.53
N THR A 28 -19.35 25.90 -27.82
CA THR A 28 -19.50 24.77 -28.75
C THR A 28 -18.68 23.55 -28.33
N LEU A 29 -17.45 23.75 -27.86
CA LEU A 29 -16.59 22.65 -27.40
C LEU A 29 -17.11 21.98 -26.12
N LEU A 30 -17.72 22.76 -25.21
CA LEU A 30 -18.38 22.22 -24.03
C LEU A 30 -19.62 21.41 -24.40
N GLU A 31 -20.44 21.91 -25.31
CA GLU A 31 -21.63 21.21 -25.82
C GLU A 31 -21.28 19.91 -26.54
N SER A 32 -20.14 19.87 -27.25
CA SER A 32 -19.68 18.68 -27.95
C SER A 32 -18.89 17.69 -27.06
N GLY A 33 -18.72 17.97 -25.76
CA GLY A 33 -17.95 17.13 -24.85
C GLY A 33 -16.43 17.16 -25.07
N GLU A 34 -15.92 18.10 -25.88
CA GLU A 34 -14.50 18.25 -26.18
C GLU A 34 -13.80 19.09 -25.11
N TYR A 35 -13.90 18.65 -23.84
CA TYR A 35 -13.49 19.46 -22.69
C TYR A 35 -11.99 19.80 -22.67
N GLY A 36 -11.15 18.96 -23.29
CA GLY A 36 -9.73 19.25 -23.42
C GLY A 36 -9.44 20.43 -24.36
N LEU A 37 -10.19 20.56 -25.46
CA LEU A 37 -10.11 21.73 -26.31
C LEU A 37 -10.79 22.94 -25.67
N ALA A 38 -11.88 22.73 -24.92
CA ALA A 38 -12.52 23.80 -24.16
C ALA A 38 -11.59 24.39 -23.09
N PHE A 39 -10.76 23.56 -22.44
CA PHE A 39 -9.69 24.00 -21.54
C PHE A 39 -8.74 24.97 -22.25
N GLU A 40 -8.19 24.57 -23.40
CA GLU A 40 -7.27 25.42 -24.17
C GLU A 40 -7.93 26.73 -24.63
N SER A 41 -9.20 26.67 -25.06
CA SER A 41 -9.97 27.85 -25.45
C SER A 41 -10.17 28.82 -24.27
N ARG A 42 -10.46 28.31 -23.08
CA ARG A 42 -10.57 29.11 -21.85
C ARG A 42 -9.23 29.74 -21.44
N LEU A 43 -8.13 28.98 -21.54
CA LEU A 43 -6.79 29.53 -21.29
C LEU A 43 -6.46 30.66 -22.28
N MET A 44 -6.77 30.47 -23.57
CA MET A 44 -6.60 31.50 -24.60
C MET A 44 -7.44 32.75 -24.31
N GLY A 45 -8.68 32.58 -23.87
CA GLY A 45 -9.54 33.68 -23.40
C GLY A 45 -8.91 34.45 -22.24
N LYS A 46 -8.39 33.74 -21.23
CA LYS A 46 -7.71 34.39 -20.10
C LYS A 46 -6.47 35.16 -20.53
N ARG A 47 -5.66 34.62 -21.45
CA ARG A 47 -4.51 35.34 -22.01
C ARG A 47 -4.96 36.63 -22.68
N HIS A 48 -6.04 36.59 -23.46
CA HIS A 48 -6.61 37.78 -24.11
C HIS A 48 -6.99 38.86 -23.09
N GLU A 49 -7.73 38.49 -22.04
CA GLU A 49 -8.15 39.41 -20.97
C GLU A 49 -6.97 40.08 -20.26
N LEU A 50 -5.87 39.35 -20.08
CA LEU A 50 -4.67 39.83 -19.39
C LEU A 50 -3.69 40.55 -20.31
N GLY A 51 -4.02 40.72 -21.60
CA GLY A 51 -3.15 41.34 -22.61
C GLY A 51 -1.92 40.49 -22.96
N LEU A 52 -1.99 39.18 -22.75
CA LEU A 52 -0.92 38.22 -23.03
C LEU A 52 -1.05 37.65 -24.45
N PRO A 53 0.05 37.09 -25.02
CA PRO A 53 -0.01 36.39 -26.30
C PRO A 53 -1.06 35.27 -26.30
N LEU A 54 -1.93 35.25 -27.31
CA LEU A 54 -3.00 34.25 -27.44
C LEU A 54 -2.42 32.83 -27.60
N ILE A 55 -1.35 32.71 -28.37
CA ILE A 55 -0.57 31.48 -28.51
C ILE A 55 0.59 31.56 -27.52
N GLN A 56 0.67 30.57 -26.62
CA GLN A 56 1.74 30.52 -25.64
C GLN A 56 3.02 30.01 -26.28
N SER A 57 4.00 30.91 -26.47
CA SER A 57 5.36 30.56 -26.91
C SER A 57 6.30 30.30 -25.74
N ASP A 58 6.06 30.95 -24.60
CA ASP A 58 6.95 30.98 -23.43
C ASP A 58 6.19 30.69 -22.12
N GLN A 59 6.92 30.44 -21.05
CA GLN A 59 6.33 30.24 -19.73
C GLN A 59 5.81 31.56 -19.15
N ILE A 60 4.53 31.59 -18.79
CA ILE A 60 3.87 32.77 -18.19
C ILE A 60 3.97 32.65 -16.67
N THR A 61 4.67 33.56 -16.01
CA THR A 61 4.90 33.53 -14.55
C THR A 61 3.95 34.43 -13.74
N ARG A 62 2.93 35.02 -14.37
CA ARG A 62 1.98 35.89 -13.68
C ARG A 62 1.04 35.12 -12.76
N ASP A 63 0.93 35.56 -11.51
CA ASP A 63 0.10 34.93 -10.49
C ASP A 63 -1.39 34.86 -10.86
N ASP A 64 -1.93 35.95 -11.43
CA ASP A 64 -3.34 36.02 -11.85
C ASP A 64 -3.68 35.03 -12.97
N TYR A 65 -2.74 34.78 -13.88
CA TYR A 65 -2.87 33.74 -14.90
C TYR A 65 -2.73 32.34 -14.30
N GLN A 66 -1.77 32.11 -13.40
CA GLN A 66 -1.59 30.81 -12.74
C GLN A 66 -2.83 30.41 -11.93
N GLN A 67 -3.42 31.35 -11.18
CA GLN A 67 -4.70 31.13 -10.48
C GLN A 67 -5.83 30.75 -11.44
N ALA A 68 -5.91 31.42 -12.59
CA ALA A 68 -6.90 31.09 -13.60
C ALA A 68 -6.65 29.71 -14.23
N VAL A 69 -5.40 29.33 -14.51
CA VAL A 69 -5.04 27.99 -14.98
C VAL A 69 -5.51 26.93 -14.00
N MET A 70 -5.27 27.11 -12.69
CA MET A 70 -5.73 26.19 -11.66
C MET A 70 -7.26 26.07 -11.62
N ALA A 71 -7.97 27.20 -11.69
CA ALA A 71 -9.44 27.21 -11.71
C ALA A 71 -10.00 26.50 -12.94
N ILE A 72 -9.48 26.81 -14.13
CA ILE A 72 -9.92 26.21 -15.39
C ILE A 72 -9.58 24.71 -15.44
N ALA A 73 -8.42 24.29 -14.92
CA ALA A 73 -8.05 22.87 -14.81
C ALA A 73 -9.03 22.12 -13.90
N ARG A 74 -9.36 22.68 -12.73
CA ARG A 74 -10.35 22.11 -11.81
C ARG A 74 -11.71 21.92 -12.47
N ASP A 75 -12.21 22.96 -13.14
CA ASP A 75 -13.50 22.92 -13.83
C ASP A 75 -13.51 21.88 -14.96
N THR A 76 -12.44 21.82 -15.76
CA THR A 76 -12.30 20.81 -16.82
C THR A 76 -12.22 19.39 -16.26
N GLY A 77 -11.48 19.17 -15.18
CA GLY A 77 -11.44 17.89 -14.48
C GLY A 77 -12.81 17.46 -14.00
N GLN A 78 -13.58 18.37 -13.41
CA GLN A 78 -14.96 18.12 -12.97
C GLN A 78 -15.89 17.77 -14.15
N LEU A 79 -15.76 18.42 -15.30
CA LEU A 79 -16.54 18.09 -16.50
C LEU A 79 -16.25 16.67 -16.99
N PHE A 80 -14.98 16.25 -17.01
CA PHE A 80 -14.61 14.87 -17.36
C PHE A 80 -15.16 13.86 -16.34
N LEU A 81 -15.09 14.16 -15.04
CA LEU A 81 -15.67 13.31 -14.00
C LEU A 81 -17.19 13.19 -14.13
N ALA A 82 -17.91 14.29 -14.34
CA ALA A 82 -19.35 14.29 -14.54
C ALA A 82 -19.78 13.49 -15.78
N ALA A 83 -18.91 13.43 -16.80
CA ALA A 83 -19.08 12.59 -17.98
C ALA A 83 -18.64 11.12 -17.79
N GLY A 84 -18.24 10.73 -16.58
CA GLY A 84 -17.78 9.36 -16.26
C GLY A 84 -16.39 9.02 -16.79
N ASN A 85 -15.62 10.01 -17.25
CA ASN A 85 -14.30 9.80 -17.85
C ASN A 85 -13.17 10.12 -16.87
N LEU A 86 -12.97 9.23 -15.91
CA LEU A 86 -11.98 9.39 -14.85
C LEU A 86 -10.55 9.51 -15.38
N ALA A 87 -10.18 8.67 -16.35
CA ALA A 87 -8.85 8.67 -16.93
C ALA A 87 -8.50 10.02 -17.60
N ARG A 88 -9.47 10.66 -18.26
CA ARG A 88 -9.26 12.01 -18.84
C ARG A 88 -9.33 13.13 -17.81
N ALA A 89 -10.01 12.93 -16.68
CA ALA A 89 -10.04 13.92 -15.60
C ALA A 89 -8.71 13.98 -14.83
N TRP A 90 -8.05 12.84 -14.63
CA TRP A 90 -6.88 12.72 -13.76
C TRP A 90 -5.73 13.70 -14.07
N PRO A 91 -5.28 13.88 -15.33
CA PRO A 91 -4.18 14.80 -15.64
C PRO A 91 -4.41 16.23 -15.13
N TYR A 92 -5.64 16.72 -15.15
CA TYR A 92 -5.98 18.07 -14.69
C TYR A 92 -5.86 18.20 -13.16
N PHE A 93 -6.41 17.24 -12.42
CA PHE A 93 -6.34 17.20 -10.97
C PHE A 93 -4.93 16.95 -10.46
N ARG A 94 -4.18 16.08 -11.13
CA ARG A 94 -2.75 15.83 -10.86
C ARG A 94 -1.93 17.11 -11.03
N ALA A 95 -2.16 17.86 -12.11
CA ALA A 95 -1.42 19.09 -12.40
C ALA A 95 -1.59 20.18 -11.32
N ILE A 96 -2.74 20.22 -10.65
CA ILE A 96 -3.03 21.19 -9.58
C ILE A 96 -2.86 20.61 -8.17
N GLY A 97 -2.50 19.33 -8.03
CA GLY A 97 -2.31 18.66 -6.74
C GLY A 97 -3.60 18.38 -5.96
N GLU A 98 -4.76 18.37 -6.61
CA GLU A 98 -6.07 18.15 -5.96
C GLU A 98 -6.61 16.77 -6.28
N THR A 99 -6.17 15.75 -5.53
CA THR A 99 -6.51 14.35 -5.83
C THR A 99 -7.87 13.90 -5.31
N GLN A 100 -8.46 14.61 -4.34
CA GLN A 100 -9.70 14.19 -3.65
C GLN A 100 -10.87 13.89 -4.60
N PRO A 101 -11.18 14.71 -5.63
CA PRO A 101 -12.30 14.41 -6.53
C PRO A 101 -12.11 13.11 -7.32
N ILE A 102 -10.87 12.76 -7.64
CA ILE A 102 -10.54 11.51 -8.34
C ILE A 102 -10.63 10.34 -7.37
N GLU A 103 -10.15 10.51 -6.14
CA GLU A 103 -10.27 9.51 -5.09
C GLU A 103 -11.75 9.15 -4.82
N ASP A 104 -12.61 10.15 -4.65
CA ASP A 104 -14.05 9.95 -4.43
C ASP A 104 -14.70 9.23 -5.62
N ALA A 105 -14.32 9.60 -6.85
CA ALA A 105 -14.80 8.95 -8.06
C ALA A 105 -14.34 7.48 -8.15
N ILE A 106 -13.08 7.19 -7.80
CA ILE A 106 -12.55 5.82 -7.75
C ILE A 106 -13.30 5.00 -6.69
N ALA A 107 -13.53 5.56 -5.50
CA ALA A 107 -14.24 4.88 -4.42
C ALA A 107 -15.66 4.47 -4.83
N ALA A 108 -16.34 5.29 -5.64
CA ALA A 108 -17.70 5.03 -6.13
C ALA A 108 -17.78 4.01 -7.28
N LEU A 109 -16.65 3.59 -7.87
CA LEU A 109 -16.67 2.65 -8.99
C LEU A 109 -17.08 1.24 -8.54
N PRO A 110 -17.87 0.53 -9.37
CA PRO A 110 -18.06 -0.91 -9.20
C PRO A 110 -16.73 -1.65 -9.40
N ASN A 111 -16.64 -2.86 -8.86
CA ASN A 111 -15.42 -3.68 -8.99
C ASN A 111 -15.28 -4.37 -10.35
N GLU A 112 -16.27 -4.25 -11.23
CA GLU A 112 -16.35 -4.92 -12.53
C GLU A 112 -16.34 -3.89 -13.67
N GLY A 113 -15.79 -4.28 -14.82
CA GLY A 113 -15.83 -3.49 -16.06
C GLY A 113 -14.44 -3.17 -16.62
N ASP A 114 -14.39 -2.25 -17.58
CA ASP A 114 -13.13 -1.76 -18.13
C ASP A 114 -12.49 -0.75 -17.16
N VAL A 115 -11.68 -1.27 -16.25
CA VAL A 115 -11.06 -0.52 -15.15
C VAL A 115 -9.54 -0.41 -15.27
N GLU A 116 -8.94 -0.85 -16.37
CA GLU A 116 -7.47 -0.95 -16.51
C GLU A 116 -6.78 0.41 -16.35
N GLN A 117 -7.31 1.45 -17.01
CA GLN A 117 -6.78 2.81 -16.86
C GLN A 117 -6.97 3.36 -15.45
N VAL A 118 -8.05 2.96 -14.76
CA VAL A 118 -8.33 3.37 -13.40
C VAL A 118 -7.41 2.67 -12.41
N ILE A 119 -7.06 1.40 -12.62
CA ILE A 119 -6.11 0.65 -11.78
C ILE A 119 -4.76 1.37 -11.73
N GLY A 120 -4.25 1.85 -12.88
CA GLY A 120 -3.00 2.62 -12.93
C GLY A 120 -3.06 3.87 -12.04
N ILE A 121 -4.15 4.64 -12.14
CA ILE A 121 -4.34 5.87 -11.37
C ILE A 121 -4.53 5.57 -9.88
N ALA A 122 -5.38 4.60 -9.55
CA ALA A 122 -5.73 4.25 -8.18
C ALA A 122 -4.54 3.65 -7.42
N PHE A 123 -3.85 2.69 -8.03
CA PHE A 123 -2.84 1.88 -7.36
C PHE A 123 -1.41 2.34 -7.64
N GLN A 124 -1.01 2.44 -8.91
CA GLN A 124 0.39 2.74 -9.29
C GLN A 124 0.75 4.20 -9.02
N GLU A 125 -0.18 5.12 -9.31
CA GLU A 125 -0.03 6.54 -8.98
C GLU A 125 -0.45 6.87 -7.54
N GLY A 126 -1.01 5.91 -6.81
CA GLY A 126 -1.25 5.99 -5.38
C GLY A 126 -2.44 6.86 -4.95
N VAL A 127 -3.37 7.18 -5.85
CA VAL A 127 -4.53 8.04 -5.54
C VAL A 127 -5.48 7.36 -4.55
N HIS A 128 -5.81 6.09 -4.78
CA HIS A 128 -6.65 5.29 -3.90
C HIS A 128 -6.19 3.81 -3.89
N PRO A 129 -5.06 3.49 -3.22
CA PRO A 129 -4.44 2.16 -3.33
C PRO A 129 -5.34 1.00 -2.92
N LEU A 130 -6.15 1.17 -1.86
CA LEU A 130 -7.04 0.11 -1.39
C LEU A 130 -8.03 -0.33 -2.48
N LYS A 131 -8.79 0.63 -3.03
CA LYS A 131 -9.72 0.38 -4.13
C LYS A 131 -9.02 -0.10 -5.39
N GLY A 132 -7.84 0.44 -5.72
CA GLY A 132 -7.03 -0.06 -6.83
C GLY A 132 -6.68 -1.54 -6.68
N LEU A 133 -6.35 -1.98 -5.46
CA LEU A 133 -6.06 -3.38 -5.18
C LEU A 133 -7.33 -4.25 -5.23
N GLU A 134 -8.47 -3.75 -4.76
CA GLU A 134 -9.78 -4.41 -4.93
C GLU A 134 -10.10 -4.64 -6.41
N LEU A 135 -9.85 -3.65 -7.27
CA LEU A 135 -10.05 -3.76 -8.71
C LEU A 135 -9.12 -4.81 -9.34
N ILE A 136 -7.84 -4.85 -8.94
CA ILE A 136 -6.91 -5.89 -9.40
C ILE A 136 -7.38 -7.27 -8.97
N LEU A 137 -7.78 -7.45 -7.70
CA LEU A 137 -8.29 -8.73 -7.20
C LEU A 137 -9.53 -9.20 -7.98
N ALA A 138 -10.47 -8.30 -8.25
CA ALA A 138 -11.72 -8.62 -8.94
C ALA A 138 -11.53 -8.95 -10.43
N ASN A 139 -10.62 -8.26 -11.13
CA ASN A 139 -10.49 -8.37 -12.59
C ASN A 139 -9.27 -9.16 -13.06
N GLN A 140 -8.22 -9.25 -12.25
CA GLN A 140 -6.93 -9.85 -12.63
C GLN A 140 -6.50 -10.99 -11.69
N GLY A 141 -7.17 -11.15 -10.53
CA GLY A 141 -6.95 -12.23 -9.57
C GLY A 141 -5.79 -12.02 -8.59
N MET A 142 -5.68 -12.95 -7.63
CA MET A 142 -4.76 -12.87 -6.49
C MET A 142 -3.29 -12.81 -6.90
N CYS A 143 -2.83 -13.63 -7.85
CA CYS A 143 -1.43 -13.62 -8.30
C CYS A 143 -0.99 -12.23 -8.76
N ARG A 144 -1.85 -11.55 -9.53
CA ARG A 144 -1.59 -10.21 -10.07
C ARG A 144 -1.63 -9.16 -8.97
N ALA A 145 -2.57 -9.26 -8.03
CA ALA A 145 -2.65 -8.38 -6.86
C ALA A 145 -1.39 -8.44 -6.00
N ILE A 146 -0.91 -9.64 -5.66
CA ILE A 146 0.31 -9.84 -4.88
C ILE A 146 1.53 -9.29 -5.64
N THR A 147 1.64 -9.62 -6.92
CA THR A 147 2.76 -9.14 -7.76
C THR A 147 2.79 -7.61 -7.83
N ALA A 148 1.64 -6.98 -8.09
CA ALA A 148 1.53 -5.54 -8.15
C ALA A 148 1.88 -4.89 -6.79
N PHE A 149 1.39 -5.46 -5.68
CA PHE A 149 1.67 -4.97 -4.33
C PHE A 149 3.14 -5.09 -3.95
N GLY A 150 3.81 -6.17 -4.32
CA GLY A 150 5.25 -6.35 -4.08
C GLY A 150 6.14 -5.43 -4.93
N MET A 151 5.70 -5.06 -6.14
CA MET A 151 6.44 -4.17 -7.03
C MET A 151 6.18 -2.67 -6.79
N THR A 152 5.08 -2.33 -6.13
CA THR A 152 4.66 -0.94 -5.91
C THR A 152 4.97 -0.51 -4.49
N ALA A 153 5.64 0.63 -4.32
CA ALA A 153 5.92 1.20 -2.99
C ALA A 153 4.67 1.85 -2.37
N VAL A 154 3.63 1.07 -2.09
CA VAL A 154 2.36 1.55 -1.51
C VAL A 154 2.62 2.13 -0.13
N GLN A 155 2.42 3.44 0.02
CA GLN A 155 2.52 4.16 1.30
C GLN A 155 1.15 4.39 1.94
N LYS A 156 0.22 4.99 1.17
CA LYS A 156 -1.14 5.28 1.62
C LYS A 156 -1.92 3.99 1.82
N ASP A 157 -2.58 3.87 2.98
CA ASP A 157 -3.44 2.74 3.35
C ASP A 157 -2.76 1.36 3.28
N ARG A 158 -1.42 1.28 3.38
CA ARG A 158 -0.66 0.04 3.23
C ARG A 158 -1.17 -1.09 4.13
N GLU A 159 -1.40 -0.83 5.42
CA GLU A 159 -1.95 -1.83 6.35
C GLU A 159 -3.32 -2.36 5.90
N LYS A 160 -4.20 -1.50 5.37
CA LYS A 160 -5.51 -1.91 4.84
C LYS A 160 -5.37 -2.78 3.59
N CYS A 161 -4.42 -2.47 2.71
CA CYS A 161 -4.13 -3.29 1.54
C CYS A 161 -3.63 -4.69 1.95
N ILE A 162 -2.77 -4.80 2.97
CA ILE A 162 -2.30 -6.08 3.51
C ILE A 162 -3.49 -6.87 4.09
N ALA A 163 -4.32 -6.21 4.89
CA ALA A 163 -5.52 -6.84 5.46
C ALA A 163 -6.51 -7.32 4.38
N LEU A 164 -6.66 -6.58 3.27
CA LEU A 164 -7.47 -6.98 2.13
C LEU A 164 -6.94 -8.26 1.48
N LEU A 165 -5.63 -8.37 1.24
CA LEU A 165 -5.01 -9.58 0.68
C LEU A 165 -5.19 -10.79 1.60
N ALA A 166 -4.95 -10.61 2.90
CA ALA A 166 -5.14 -11.66 3.90
C ALA A 166 -6.59 -12.16 3.93
N ARG A 167 -7.55 -11.23 3.95
CA ARG A 167 -8.99 -11.53 3.94
C ARG A 167 -9.43 -12.19 2.64
N HIS A 168 -8.84 -11.82 1.51
CA HIS A 168 -9.13 -12.47 0.23
C HIS A 168 -8.74 -13.95 0.27
N LEU A 169 -7.53 -14.28 0.76
CA LEU A 169 -7.11 -15.68 0.95
C LEU A 169 -8.03 -16.42 1.91
N TYR A 170 -8.37 -15.78 3.01
CA TYR A 170 -9.28 -16.34 3.99
C TYR A 170 -10.64 -16.70 3.39
N ASN A 171 -11.19 -15.82 2.54
CA ASN A 171 -12.44 -16.02 1.82
C ASN A 171 -12.36 -17.07 0.70
N GLU A 172 -11.16 -17.48 0.27
CA GLU A 172 -10.98 -18.64 -0.61
C GLU A 172 -10.89 -19.95 0.18
N ILE A 173 -10.12 -19.97 1.27
CA ILE A 173 -9.83 -21.19 2.05
C ILE A 173 -11.07 -21.67 2.80
N VAL A 174 -11.73 -20.77 3.54
CA VAL A 174 -12.85 -21.13 4.44
C VAL A 174 -13.99 -21.84 3.70
N PRO A 175 -14.51 -21.32 2.57
CA PRO A 175 -15.58 -22.00 1.85
C PRO A 175 -15.16 -23.37 1.30
N ARG A 176 -13.91 -23.48 0.78
CA ARG A 176 -13.40 -24.73 0.22
C ARG A 176 -13.23 -25.81 1.29
N MET A 177 -12.64 -25.46 2.43
CA MET A 177 -12.54 -26.38 3.58
C MET A 177 -13.90 -26.77 4.12
N SER A 178 -14.80 -25.80 4.31
CA SER A 178 -16.16 -26.07 4.79
C SER A 178 -16.91 -27.05 3.89
N GLU A 179 -16.78 -26.90 2.56
CA GLU A 179 -17.40 -27.80 1.59
C GLU A 179 -16.79 -29.21 1.63
N THR A 180 -15.47 -29.32 1.79
CA THR A 180 -14.81 -30.62 1.96
C THR A 180 -15.25 -31.32 3.25
N ILE A 181 -15.32 -30.59 4.36
CA ILE A 181 -15.85 -31.08 5.65
C ILE A 181 -17.27 -31.59 5.48
N ARG A 182 -18.15 -30.77 4.89
CA ARG A 182 -19.55 -31.13 4.65
C ARG A 182 -19.69 -32.40 3.81
N THR A 183 -18.84 -32.56 2.79
CA THR A 183 -18.85 -33.72 1.90
C THR A 183 -18.34 -34.98 2.60
N HIS A 184 -17.28 -34.86 3.40
CA HIS A 184 -16.68 -35.99 4.12
C HIS A 184 -17.51 -36.45 5.32
N GLU A 185 -18.03 -35.52 6.11
CA GLU A 185 -18.82 -35.81 7.32
C GLU A 185 -20.29 -36.13 7.02
N GLY A 186 -20.74 -35.96 5.77
CA GLY A 186 -22.08 -36.33 5.34
C GLY A 186 -23.20 -35.46 5.93
N THR A 187 -22.88 -34.27 6.43
CA THR A 187 -23.88 -33.33 6.98
C THR A 187 -24.73 -32.77 5.84
N ALA A 188 -25.89 -33.39 5.61
CA ALA A 188 -26.94 -32.85 4.75
C ALA A 188 -27.51 -31.55 5.32
N HIS A 189 -28.15 -30.75 4.46
CA HIS A 189 -28.78 -29.43 4.69
C HIS A 189 -29.86 -29.41 5.80
N GLU A 190 -29.55 -29.79 7.03
CA GLU A 190 -30.47 -29.66 8.16
C GLU A 190 -30.04 -28.50 9.06
N GLY A 191 -30.58 -27.33 8.70
CA GLY A 191 -30.95 -26.29 9.66
C GLY A 191 -29.82 -25.52 10.35
N ASN A 192 -29.42 -24.40 9.76
CA ASN A 192 -28.96 -23.20 10.46
C ASN A 192 -27.97 -23.42 11.64
N THR A 193 -26.99 -24.31 11.49
CA THR A 193 -25.72 -24.18 12.21
C THR A 193 -24.92 -23.15 11.44
N GLN A 194 -24.71 -22.00 12.06
CA GLN A 194 -23.86 -20.93 11.54
C GLN A 194 -22.50 -21.55 11.23
N ALA A 195 -22.20 -21.79 9.95
CA ALA A 195 -20.96 -22.42 9.54
C ALA A 195 -19.82 -21.56 10.09
N THR A 196 -18.94 -22.15 10.91
CA THR A 196 -17.83 -21.41 11.49
C THR A 196 -16.98 -20.85 10.36
N THR A 197 -16.71 -19.54 10.45
CA THR A 197 -15.78 -18.90 9.54
C THR A 197 -14.37 -18.96 10.06
N ASN A 198 -14.08 -19.60 11.21
CA ASN A 198 -12.76 -19.65 11.85
C ASN A 198 -11.93 -20.83 11.32
N LEU A 199 -10.72 -20.59 10.80
CA LEU A 199 -9.88 -21.67 10.26
C LEU A 199 -9.44 -22.65 11.35
N LEU A 200 -9.13 -22.18 12.55
CA LEU A 200 -8.70 -23.05 13.66
C LEU A 200 -9.80 -24.04 14.04
N GLU A 201 -11.04 -23.58 14.12
CA GLU A 201 -12.20 -24.44 14.40
C GLU A 201 -12.48 -25.44 13.27
N LEU A 202 -12.28 -25.03 12.01
CA LEU A 202 -12.41 -25.94 10.87
C LEU A 202 -11.34 -27.04 10.91
N MET A 203 -10.10 -26.72 11.32
CA MET A 203 -9.00 -27.69 11.40
C MET A 203 -9.08 -28.61 12.61
N GLN A 204 -9.70 -28.17 13.72
CA GLN A 204 -9.65 -28.88 15.00
C GLN A 204 -10.17 -30.32 14.91
N GLY A 205 -9.28 -31.28 15.19
CA GLY A 205 -9.60 -32.71 15.17
C GLY A 205 -9.81 -33.29 13.77
N ARG A 206 -9.44 -32.55 12.71
CA ARG A 206 -9.64 -32.91 11.31
C ARG A 206 -8.33 -32.99 10.54
N ASP A 207 -7.34 -33.70 11.09
CA ASP A 207 -6.03 -33.92 10.46
C ASP A 207 -6.14 -34.53 9.04
N TRP A 208 -7.24 -35.26 8.79
CA TRP A 208 -7.57 -35.82 7.47
C TRP A 208 -7.77 -34.75 6.37
N LEU A 209 -7.97 -33.47 6.72
CA LEU A 209 -8.02 -32.35 5.76
C LEU A 209 -6.68 -32.07 5.09
N PHE A 210 -5.58 -32.62 5.63
CA PHE A 210 -4.21 -32.31 5.26
C PHE A 210 -3.44 -33.57 4.83
N GLY A 211 -3.92 -34.22 3.77
CA GLY A 211 -3.16 -35.28 3.10
C GLY A 211 -1.95 -34.74 2.32
N GLU A 212 -1.23 -35.65 1.67
CA GLU A 212 0.03 -35.33 0.96
C GLU A 212 -0.15 -34.25 -0.11
N TRP A 213 -1.31 -34.17 -0.77
CA TRP A 213 -1.59 -33.23 -1.86
C TRP A 213 -2.76 -32.29 -1.58
N ASP A 214 -3.26 -32.29 -0.34
CA ASP A 214 -4.43 -31.49 0.03
C ASP A 214 -4.02 -30.07 0.41
N TYR A 215 -4.52 -29.12 -0.37
CA TYR A 215 -4.45 -27.69 -0.10
C TYR A 215 -5.70 -27.01 -0.67
N TYR A 216 -6.10 -25.90 -0.05
CA TYR A 216 -7.36 -25.22 -0.35
C TYR A 216 -7.13 -23.83 -0.95
N VAL A 217 -5.87 -23.42 -1.10
CA VAL A 217 -5.46 -22.20 -1.81
C VAL A 217 -4.07 -22.40 -2.39
N ASP A 218 -3.73 -21.69 -3.47
CA ASP A 218 -2.37 -21.67 -3.98
C ASP A 218 -1.40 -21.19 -2.89
N THR A 219 -0.45 -22.06 -2.54
CA THR A 219 0.45 -21.88 -1.40
C THR A 219 1.46 -20.77 -1.65
N SER A 220 1.75 -20.46 -2.92
CA SER A 220 2.56 -19.30 -3.29
C SER A 220 1.91 -17.98 -2.88
N HIS A 221 0.57 -17.91 -2.86
CA HIS A 221 -0.13 -16.74 -2.36
C HIS A 221 0.04 -16.59 -0.85
N LEU A 222 -0.08 -17.70 -0.12
CA LEU A 222 0.07 -17.72 1.34
C LEU A 222 1.48 -17.26 1.75
N LEU A 223 2.50 -17.83 1.12
CA LEU A 223 3.91 -17.50 1.32
C LEU A 223 4.24 -16.04 0.97
N SER A 224 3.46 -15.42 0.09
CA SER A 224 3.66 -14.01 -0.27
C SER A 224 2.94 -13.04 0.66
N VAL A 225 1.79 -13.42 1.22
CA VAL A 225 0.96 -12.53 2.06
C VAL A 225 1.37 -12.56 3.53
N VAL A 226 1.65 -13.75 4.08
CA VAL A 226 2.02 -13.90 5.49
C VAL A 226 3.18 -12.98 5.91
N PRO A 227 4.27 -12.82 5.13
CA PRO A 227 5.37 -11.92 5.47
C PRO A 227 4.97 -10.46 5.70
N TYR A 228 3.94 -9.97 4.99
CA TYR A 228 3.46 -8.60 5.18
C TYR A 228 2.76 -8.39 6.53
N GLY A 229 2.36 -9.47 7.20
CA GLY A 229 1.67 -9.41 8.48
C GLY A 229 2.46 -8.70 9.58
N ILE A 230 3.80 -8.67 9.48
CA ILE A 230 4.67 -7.98 10.46
C ILE A 230 4.47 -6.46 10.49
N GLU A 231 3.83 -5.90 9.46
CA GLU A 231 3.56 -4.46 9.33
C GLU A 231 2.18 -4.07 9.90
N LEU A 232 1.35 -5.05 10.24
CA LEU A 232 -0.02 -4.82 10.71
C LEU A 232 -0.04 -4.40 12.18
N LYS A 233 -0.98 -3.50 12.51
CA LYS A 233 -1.33 -3.15 13.90
C LYS A 233 -2.77 -3.47 14.25
N ASP A 234 -3.62 -3.62 13.24
CA ASP A 234 -5.03 -3.96 13.44
C ASP A 234 -5.19 -5.37 14.03
N PRO A 235 -5.84 -5.53 15.20
CA PRO A 235 -5.97 -6.83 15.86
C PRO A 235 -6.71 -7.89 15.04
N GLU A 236 -7.72 -7.49 14.24
CA GLU A 236 -8.47 -8.42 13.39
C GLU A 236 -7.62 -8.92 12.22
N ALA A 237 -6.88 -8.03 11.57
CA ALA A 237 -5.96 -8.40 10.50
C ALA A 237 -4.82 -9.29 11.03
N LEU A 238 -4.27 -8.99 12.21
CA LEU A 238 -3.27 -9.85 12.86
C LEU A 238 -3.84 -11.24 13.20
N ALA A 239 -5.07 -11.32 13.71
CA ALA A 239 -5.74 -12.59 13.96
C ALA A 239 -5.93 -13.39 12.65
N CYS A 240 -6.35 -12.72 11.57
CA CYS A 240 -6.47 -13.33 10.25
C CYS A 240 -5.14 -13.90 9.75
N ILE A 241 -4.04 -13.14 9.83
CA ILE A 241 -2.71 -13.65 9.43
C ILE A 241 -2.27 -14.83 10.31
N HIS A 242 -2.53 -14.76 11.62
CA HIS A 242 -2.21 -15.87 12.52
C HIS A 242 -2.93 -17.15 12.12
N GLU A 243 -4.22 -17.07 11.82
CA GLU A 243 -4.98 -18.24 11.34
C GLU A 243 -4.46 -18.79 10.01
N LEU A 244 -4.02 -17.92 9.09
CA LEU A 244 -3.33 -18.35 7.86
C LEU A 244 -1.98 -19.03 8.15
N CYS A 245 -1.25 -18.59 9.18
CA CYS A 245 -0.03 -19.26 9.63
C CYS A 245 -0.36 -20.65 10.18
N GLU A 246 -1.36 -20.78 11.05
CA GLU A 246 -1.79 -22.08 11.58
C GLU A 246 -2.25 -23.02 10.47
N TYR A 247 -3.01 -22.52 9.49
CA TYR A 247 -3.34 -23.27 8.29
C TYR A 247 -2.09 -23.75 7.54
N GLY A 248 -1.14 -22.85 7.30
CA GLY A 248 0.12 -23.18 6.62
C GLY A 248 0.96 -24.26 7.32
N LYS A 249 0.97 -24.28 8.66
CA LYS A 249 1.68 -25.30 9.46
C LYS A 249 1.16 -26.73 9.25
N HIS A 250 -0.11 -26.88 8.92
CA HIS A 250 -0.74 -28.18 8.72
C HIS A 250 -0.55 -28.72 7.30
N LEU A 251 -0.16 -27.89 6.34
CA LEU A 251 0.10 -28.33 4.96
C LEU A 251 1.24 -29.34 4.90
N ALA A 252 1.24 -30.21 3.88
CA ALA A 252 2.36 -31.12 3.67
C ALA A 252 3.70 -30.37 3.46
N PRO A 253 4.86 -30.92 3.88
CA PRO A 253 6.14 -30.19 3.89
C PRO A 253 6.54 -29.54 2.55
N GLN A 254 6.20 -30.16 1.41
CA GLN A 254 6.48 -29.61 0.07
C GLN A 254 5.76 -28.28 -0.20
N PHE A 255 4.68 -27.99 0.52
CA PHE A 255 3.90 -26.77 0.41
C PHE A 255 4.33 -25.69 1.39
N GLN A 256 5.18 -26.02 2.37
CA GLN A 256 5.61 -25.07 3.40
C GLN A 256 6.80 -24.20 3.01
N SER A 257 7.50 -24.54 1.91
CA SER A 257 8.69 -23.85 1.36
C SER A 257 9.70 -23.34 2.40
N ALA A 258 10.88 -23.97 2.44
CA ALA A 258 11.95 -23.55 3.35
C ALA A 258 12.33 -22.07 3.11
N GLY A 259 12.19 -21.24 4.14
CA GLY A 259 12.67 -19.87 4.13
C GLY A 259 14.15 -19.77 4.45
N VAL A 260 14.57 -18.58 4.88
CA VAL A 260 15.93 -18.30 5.37
C VAL A 260 15.87 -17.93 6.85
N PRO A 261 16.95 -18.13 7.63
CA PRO A 261 16.99 -17.76 9.04
C PRO A 261 16.52 -16.32 9.31
N PRO A 262 15.68 -16.06 10.34
CA PRO A 262 15.07 -16.99 11.31
C PRO A 262 13.68 -17.54 10.89
N PHE A 263 13.38 -17.55 9.60
CA PHE A 263 12.10 -17.97 9.01
C PHE A 263 12.22 -19.24 8.16
N GLU A 264 13.11 -20.16 8.50
CA GLU A 264 13.27 -21.44 7.81
C GLU A 264 11.94 -22.21 7.79
N ASN A 265 11.26 -22.24 8.94
CA ASN A 265 9.87 -22.68 9.10
C ASN A 265 8.95 -21.45 9.05
N GLN A 266 8.67 -20.94 7.85
CA GLN A 266 8.01 -19.63 7.67
C GLN A 266 6.73 -19.48 8.49
N PHE A 267 5.79 -20.43 8.40
CA PHE A 267 4.50 -20.34 9.09
C PHE A 267 4.63 -20.42 10.63
N GLU A 268 5.64 -21.15 11.13
CA GLU A 268 5.95 -21.20 12.56
C GLU A 268 6.52 -19.87 13.05
N ALA A 269 7.57 -19.40 12.40
CA ALA A 269 8.25 -18.16 12.76
C ALA A 269 7.32 -16.94 12.64
N TYR A 270 6.57 -16.79 11.54
CA TYR A 270 5.58 -15.73 11.41
C TYR A 270 4.44 -15.90 12.42
N GLY A 271 4.00 -17.13 12.72
CA GLY A 271 3.01 -17.37 13.78
C GLY A 271 3.47 -16.80 15.13
N HIS A 272 4.71 -17.06 15.54
CA HIS A 272 5.31 -16.47 16.75
C HIS A 272 5.38 -14.94 16.67
N TYR A 273 5.85 -14.38 15.55
CA TYR A 273 5.95 -12.93 15.37
C TYR A 273 4.58 -12.25 15.53
N ILE A 274 3.58 -12.78 14.85
CA ILE A 274 2.23 -12.21 14.83
C ILE A 274 1.55 -12.35 16.19
N GLN A 275 1.71 -13.48 16.88
CA GLN A 275 1.18 -13.63 18.23
C GLN A 275 1.83 -12.67 19.23
N ALA A 276 3.13 -12.43 19.12
CA ALA A 276 3.81 -11.41 19.91
C ALA A 276 3.19 -10.01 19.66
N LEU A 277 2.98 -9.62 18.39
CA LEU A 277 2.31 -8.36 18.03
C LEU A 277 0.87 -8.27 18.55
N ARG A 278 0.16 -9.40 18.64
CA ARG A 278 -1.20 -9.47 19.23
C ARG A 278 -1.20 -9.29 20.75
N GLY A 279 -0.04 -9.28 21.40
CA GLY A 279 0.07 -9.19 22.86
C GLY A 279 -0.31 -10.49 23.58
N ILE A 280 -0.32 -11.63 22.88
CA ILE A 280 -0.65 -12.94 23.44
C ILE A 280 0.66 -13.65 23.77
N ASP A 281 0.86 -14.04 25.04
CA ASP A 281 2.04 -14.74 25.53
C ASP A 281 3.37 -14.16 25.00
N THR A 282 3.45 -12.82 24.95
CA THR A 282 4.50 -12.07 24.23
C THR A 282 5.93 -12.51 24.61
N GLU A 283 6.21 -12.81 25.88
CA GLU A 283 7.55 -13.27 26.28
C GLU A 283 7.90 -14.64 25.69
N ALA A 284 6.96 -15.59 25.65
CA ALA A 284 7.22 -16.91 25.08
C ALA A 284 7.56 -16.81 23.58
N HIS A 285 6.92 -15.88 22.88
CA HIS A 285 7.17 -15.64 21.46
C HIS A 285 8.44 -14.81 21.20
N LEU A 286 8.81 -13.92 22.12
CA LEU A 286 10.13 -13.27 22.07
C LEU A 286 11.25 -14.26 22.36
N ASP A 287 11.05 -15.18 23.29
CA ASP A 287 12.01 -16.23 23.62
C ASP A 287 12.31 -17.13 22.42
N TYR A 288 11.31 -17.41 21.56
CA TYR A 288 11.53 -18.07 20.28
C TYR A 288 12.59 -17.33 19.44
N PHE A 289 12.42 -16.01 19.22
CA PHE A 289 13.39 -15.24 18.43
C PHE A 289 14.73 -15.03 19.13
N ARG A 290 14.76 -14.92 20.47
CA ARG A 290 16.01 -14.90 21.24
C ARG A 290 16.79 -16.21 21.06
N GLN A 291 16.10 -17.36 21.03
CA GLN A 291 16.72 -18.66 20.74
C GLN A 291 17.21 -18.75 19.29
N GLN A 292 16.45 -18.22 18.32
CA GLN A 292 16.92 -18.15 16.93
C GLN A 292 18.20 -17.35 16.81
N VAL A 293 18.31 -16.21 17.51
CA VAL A 293 19.56 -15.42 17.57
C VAL A 293 20.70 -16.21 18.23
N ALA A 294 20.44 -16.88 19.36
CA ALA A 294 21.46 -17.60 20.10
C ALA A 294 22.00 -18.85 19.39
N ASN A 295 21.16 -19.51 18.59
CA ASN A 295 21.50 -20.77 17.92
C ASN A 295 21.91 -20.60 16.45
N ALA A 296 21.71 -19.41 15.87
CA ALA A 296 22.05 -19.16 14.49
C ALA A 296 23.57 -19.21 14.26
N ASP A 297 23.96 -19.86 13.16
CA ASP A 297 25.33 -19.80 12.65
C ASP A 297 25.55 -18.45 11.94
N PRO A 298 26.45 -17.57 12.44
CA PRO A 298 26.70 -16.26 11.84
C PRO A 298 27.20 -16.34 10.38
N ASP A 299 27.87 -17.43 10.00
CA ASP A 299 28.37 -17.61 8.62
C ASP A 299 27.24 -17.94 7.63
N VAL A 300 26.10 -18.46 8.13
CA VAL A 300 24.94 -18.84 7.33
C VAL A 300 23.83 -17.79 7.41
N ALA A 301 23.46 -17.40 8.62
CA ALA A 301 22.34 -16.50 8.90
C ALA A 301 22.73 -15.02 8.89
N GLY A 302 24.02 -14.70 8.97
CA GLY A 302 24.49 -13.33 9.18
C GLY A 302 23.87 -12.73 10.45
N ASP A 303 23.37 -11.51 10.33
CA ASP A 303 22.67 -10.80 11.41
C ASP A 303 21.13 -10.79 11.26
N ALA A 304 20.58 -11.59 10.32
CA ALA A 304 19.15 -11.58 10.03
C ALA A 304 18.28 -11.89 11.27
N PRO A 305 18.61 -12.91 12.11
CA PRO A 305 17.87 -13.15 13.35
C PRO A 305 17.91 -11.95 14.32
N GLY A 306 19.07 -11.30 14.46
CA GLY A 306 19.25 -10.13 15.32
C GLY A 306 18.42 -8.93 14.85
N ARG A 307 18.37 -8.71 13.53
CA ARG A 307 17.51 -7.68 12.91
C ARG A 307 16.04 -7.97 13.10
N THR A 308 15.61 -9.22 12.94
CA THR A 308 14.21 -9.62 13.16
C THR A 308 13.79 -9.41 14.61
N LEU A 309 14.61 -9.84 15.57
CA LEU A 309 14.36 -9.63 17.01
C LEU A 309 14.27 -8.12 17.33
N THR A 310 15.22 -7.33 16.82
CA THR A 310 15.22 -5.87 16.98
C THR A 310 13.92 -5.24 16.47
N ARG A 311 13.47 -5.61 15.27
CA ARG A 311 12.21 -5.09 14.68
C ARG A 311 11.01 -5.43 15.52
N LEU A 312 10.93 -6.67 16.02
CA LEU A 312 9.84 -7.10 16.89
C LEU A 312 9.83 -6.30 18.20
N LEU A 313 10.99 -6.12 18.83
CA LEU A 313 11.11 -5.32 20.06
C LEU A 313 10.70 -3.85 19.85
N ILE A 314 11.07 -3.25 18.72
CA ILE A 314 10.62 -1.89 18.34
C ILE A 314 9.10 -1.86 18.18
N ALA A 315 8.52 -2.83 17.45
CA ALA A 315 7.09 -2.90 17.21
C ALA A 315 6.28 -3.08 18.52
N LEU A 316 6.86 -3.78 19.50
CA LEU A 316 6.28 -3.97 20.83
C LEU A 316 6.52 -2.80 21.80
N GLY A 317 7.21 -1.74 21.37
CA GLY A 317 7.52 -0.59 22.22
C GLY A 317 8.55 -0.91 23.33
N ARG A 318 9.53 -1.78 23.05
CA ARG A 318 10.61 -2.19 23.97
C ARG A 318 11.98 -1.66 23.50
N PRO A 319 12.18 -0.33 23.51
CA PRO A 319 13.35 0.29 22.90
C PRO A 319 14.68 -0.07 23.57
N GLU A 320 14.71 -0.28 24.89
CA GLU A 320 15.95 -0.60 25.61
C GLU A 320 16.47 -1.99 25.22
N GLU A 321 15.58 -2.98 25.13
CA GLU A 321 15.95 -4.31 24.64
C GLU A 321 16.29 -4.30 23.15
N ALA A 322 15.58 -3.50 22.34
CA ALA A 322 15.92 -3.33 20.94
C ALA A 322 17.33 -2.75 20.78
N LEU A 323 17.72 -1.77 21.62
CA LEU A 323 19.06 -1.21 21.61
C LEU A 323 20.12 -2.26 21.95
N SER A 324 19.89 -3.08 22.98
CA SER A 324 20.79 -4.19 23.31
C SER A 324 20.91 -5.18 22.15
N ALA A 325 19.79 -5.58 21.55
CA ALA A 325 19.79 -6.49 20.40
C ALA A 325 20.57 -5.95 19.20
N VAL A 326 20.47 -4.64 18.91
CA VAL A 326 21.27 -4.01 17.85
C VAL A 326 22.76 -4.06 18.18
N LEU A 327 23.14 -3.70 19.40
CA LEU A 327 24.55 -3.65 19.81
C LEU A 327 25.22 -5.03 19.81
N ASP A 328 24.46 -6.06 20.21
CA ASP A 328 25.01 -7.41 20.41
C ASP A 328 24.94 -8.28 19.15
N HIS A 329 23.96 -8.04 18.26
CA HIS A 329 23.60 -8.99 17.22
C HIS A 329 23.40 -8.42 15.82
N VAL A 330 23.55 -7.10 15.61
CA VAL A 330 23.34 -6.47 14.29
C VAL A 330 24.63 -5.87 13.73
N PHE A 331 24.95 -6.21 12.49
CA PHE A 331 26.08 -5.66 11.76
C PHE A 331 25.64 -4.36 11.06
N GLU A 332 25.73 -3.23 11.76
CA GLU A 332 25.21 -1.95 11.27
C GLU A 332 25.81 -1.48 9.93
N ASP A 333 27.05 -1.87 9.63
CA ASP A 333 27.77 -1.52 8.39
C ASP A 333 27.49 -2.50 7.22
N ALA A 334 26.67 -3.53 7.43
CA ALA A 334 26.41 -4.56 6.42
C ALA A 334 25.50 -4.02 5.28
N PRO A 335 25.93 -4.09 4.00
CA PRO A 335 25.18 -3.53 2.87
C PRO A 335 23.94 -4.34 2.44
N TRP A 336 23.69 -5.51 3.04
CA TRP A 336 22.69 -6.48 2.55
C TRP A 336 21.60 -6.86 3.56
N GLY A 337 21.46 -6.13 4.67
CA GLY A 337 20.47 -6.42 5.71
C GLY A 337 19.13 -5.70 5.53
N GLN A 338 18.06 -6.24 6.12
CA GLN A 338 16.82 -5.49 6.27
C GLN A 338 17.06 -4.20 7.09
N PRO A 339 16.46 -3.06 6.69
CA PRO A 339 16.70 -1.81 7.38
C PRO A 339 16.13 -1.86 8.80
N VAL A 340 16.99 -1.60 9.78
CA VAL A 340 16.63 -1.36 11.18
C VAL A 340 17.31 -0.07 11.62
N PRO A 341 16.74 0.69 12.58
CA PRO A 341 17.40 1.87 13.10
C PRO A 341 18.75 1.50 13.73
N THR A 342 19.75 2.35 13.54
CA THR A 342 21.05 2.18 14.22
C THR A 342 20.91 2.40 15.73
N ALA A 343 21.86 1.92 16.52
CA ALA A 343 21.93 2.12 17.96
C ALA A 343 21.87 3.62 18.32
N LEU A 344 22.54 4.48 17.53
CA LEU A 344 22.48 5.94 17.69
C LEU A 344 21.08 6.49 17.37
N GLN A 345 20.43 6.00 16.32
CA GLN A 345 19.06 6.40 15.98
C GLN A 345 18.06 5.97 17.05
N LEU A 346 18.18 4.75 17.60
CA LEU A 346 17.35 4.27 18.71
C LEU A 346 17.55 5.13 19.97
N CYS A 347 18.79 5.45 20.34
CA CYS A 347 19.06 6.33 21.47
C CYS A 347 18.42 7.72 21.26
N TYR A 348 18.50 8.27 20.04
CA TYR A 348 17.88 9.55 19.71
C TYR A 348 16.34 9.49 19.79
N GLN A 349 15.71 8.48 19.19
CA GLN A 349 14.25 8.30 19.18
C GLN A 349 13.65 8.10 20.58
N THR A 350 14.45 7.55 21.50
CA THR A 350 14.03 7.22 22.87
C THR A 350 14.40 8.29 23.89
N GLY A 351 15.12 9.34 23.45
CA GLY A 351 15.62 10.40 24.32
C GLY A 351 16.78 9.96 25.22
N ASN A 352 17.39 8.79 25.01
CA ASN A 352 18.53 8.31 25.79
C ASN A 352 19.84 8.94 25.27
N PHE A 353 19.94 10.27 25.37
CA PHE A 353 21.07 11.02 24.84
C PHE A 353 22.37 10.77 25.62
N SER A 354 22.29 10.35 26.89
CA SER A 354 23.49 9.92 27.64
C SER A 354 24.13 8.69 26.98
N LYS A 355 23.34 7.64 26.69
CA LYS A 355 23.84 6.44 26.02
C LYS A 355 24.29 6.74 24.58
N MET A 356 23.58 7.63 23.88
CA MET A 356 24.00 8.12 22.55
C MET A 356 25.40 8.75 22.61
N GLN A 357 25.66 9.58 23.62
CA GLN A 357 26.94 10.24 23.80
C GLN A 357 28.07 9.24 24.06
N ASP A 358 27.84 8.22 24.89
CA ASP A 358 28.84 7.19 25.18
C ASP A 358 29.13 6.34 23.93
N LEU A 359 28.11 5.89 23.21
CA LEU A 359 28.28 5.13 21.95
C LEU A 359 29.01 5.94 20.88
N ALA A 360 28.68 7.23 20.73
CA ALA A 360 29.35 8.10 19.79
C ALA A 360 30.84 8.29 20.15
N ARG A 361 31.16 8.38 21.45
CA ARG A 361 32.54 8.44 21.93
C ARG A 361 33.31 7.15 21.60
N GLU A 362 32.72 5.99 21.89
CA GLU A 362 33.32 4.68 21.63
C GLU A 362 33.63 4.48 20.13
N ARG A 363 32.76 4.97 19.26
CA ARG A 363 32.88 4.86 17.80
C ARG A 363 33.71 5.99 17.16
N GLY A 364 34.16 6.98 17.93
CA GLY A 364 34.87 8.14 17.40
C GLY A 364 34.01 9.07 16.54
N ASP A 365 32.68 9.01 16.67
CA ASP A 365 31.73 9.85 15.95
C ASP A 365 31.54 11.20 16.67
N ALA A 366 32.38 12.18 16.32
CA ALA A 366 32.34 13.51 16.91
C ALA A 366 31.02 14.27 16.65
N LEU A 367 30.33 14.00 15.53
CA LEU A 367 29.08 14.68 15.17
C LEU A 367 27.92 14.18 16.03
N SER A 368 27.75 12.87 16.14
CA SER A 368 26.73 12.30 17.03
C SER A 368 27.01 12.61 18.49
N TYR A 369 28.29 12.67 18.90
CA TYR A 369 28.68 13.04 20.26
C TYR A 369 28.24 14.47 20.62
N ILE A 370 28.55 15.46 19.76
CA ILE A 370 28.20 16.85 20.05
C ILE A 370 26.68 17.06 19.99
N ALA A 371 25.98 16.37 19.08
CA ALA A 371 24.52 16.40 19.04
C ALA A 371 23.90 15.89 20.35
N ALA A 372 24.33 14.71 20.82
CA ALA A 372 23.88 14.14 22.09
C ALA A 372 24.24 15.04 23.29
N ALA A 373 25.42 15.66 23.29
CA ALA A 373 25.87 16.55 24.35
C ALA A 373 25.01 17.83 24.47
N ILE A 374 24.53 18.36 23.35
CA ILE A 374 23.63 19.52 23.31
C ILE A 374 22.24 19.10 23.81
N LEU A 375 21.71 17.98 23.30
CA LEU A 375 20.37 17.48 23.64
C LEU A 375 20.24 17.09 25.12
N ASN A 376 21.30 16.60 25.77
CA ASN A 376 21.32 16.34 27.22
C ASN A 376 21.17 17.59 28.10
N ARG A 377 21.31 18.80 27.54
CA ARG A 377 21.26 20.08 28.28
C ARG A 377 19.94 20.81 28.14
N THR A 378 19.14 20.44 27.15
CA THR A 378 17.76 20.89 26.94
C THR A 378 16.79 19.97 27.66
#